data_AF-A0A1W1WZM6-F1
#
_entry.id   AF-A0A1W1WZM6-F1
#
_cell.length_a   1.000
_cell.length_b   1.000
_cell.length_c   1.000
_cell.angle_alpha   90.00
_cell.angle_beta   90.00
_cell.angle_gamma   90.00
#
_symmetry.space_group_name_H-M   'P 1'
#
loop_
_entity.id
_entity.type
_entity.pdbx_description
1 polymer ?
#
loop_
_entity_poly.entity_id
_entity_poly.type
_entity_poly.pdbx_seq_one_letter_code
_entity_poly.pdbx_strand_id
1 'polypeptide(L)'
;MKGLGRKARLGVSAACVILMLGLLATGYAQAATFRITLRDGNRVEVPYCWEKGTTVFFEIPGGVAGIPKAQIARIEEVVATREVSMDETQAKADVYLNAGPKEEEALIRLVREAMPQADLEDLSPEEAAGLLGGMERPKARPGSVRLYRTTMHPQGDFAEWMRLKGDGAVLVVQYLLSGAADLKNRRFHVLLYDGNDRLLRKQPCQVQELEIPKKLAAKLGVQNKLFMVVATLRPDPKVRRYELASSSL
;
A
#
# COMPACT_ATOMS: atom_id res chain seq x y z
N MET A 1 45.40 0.03 49.65
CA MET A 1 44.91 0.65 48.41
C MET A 1 43.57 0.01 48.04
N LYS A 2 42.47 0.54 48.59
CA LYS A 2 41.09 0.08 48.39
C LYS A 2 40.29 1.27 47.86
N GLY A 3 39.44 1.07 46.84
CA GLY A 3 38.30 1.97 46.64
C GLY A 3 38.14 2.71 45.31
N LEU A 4 38.64 2.22 44.17
CA LEU A 4 38.01 2.53 42.88
C LEU A 4 36.95 1.45 42.64
N GLY A 5 35.70 1.57 43.10
CA GLY A 5 34.79 2.67 42.82
C GLY A 5 33.70 2.11 41.89
N ARG A 6 32.87 1.20 42.42
CA ARG A 6 31.78 0.47 41.72
C ARG A 6 30.86 1.35 40.86
N LYS A 7 30.88 2.67 41.04
CA LYS A 7 30.13 3.67 40.27
C LYS A 7 30.56 3.76 38.80
N ALA A 8 31.82 3.48 38.46
CA ALA A 8 32.29 3.55 37.06
C ALA A 8 31.77 2.40 36.19
N ARG A 9 31.45 1.23 36.77
CA ARG A 9 30.95 0.07 36.02
C ARG A 9 29.44 0.11 35.76
N LEU A 10 28.67 0.86 36.57
CA LEU A 10 27.23 1.03 36.33
C LEU A 10 26.91 1.98 35.16
N GLY A 11 27.72 3.03 34.95
CA GLY A 11 27.51 3.99 33.87
C GLY A 11 27.69 3.41 32.46
N VAL A 12 28.66 2.49 32.30
CA VAL A 12 28.95 1.85 31.00
C VAL A 12 27.84 0.87 30.60
N SER A 13 27.22 0.19 31.56
CA SER A 13 26.12 -0.74 31.30
C SER A 13 24.86 -0.02 30.80
N ALA A 14 24.49 1.11 31.43
CA ALA A 14 23.32 1.89 31.04
C ALA A 14 23.47 2.52 29.63
N ALA A 15 24.68 3.00 29.29
CA ALA A 15 24.96 3.56 27.97
C ALA A 15 24.84 2.53 26.84
N CYS A 16 25.32 1.29 27.05
CA CYS A 16 25.20 0.22 26.06
C CYS A 16 23.75 -0.24 25.84
N VAL A 17 22.91 -0.25 26.89
CA VAL A 17 21.49 -0.60 26.76
C VAL A 17 20.71 0.46 25.99
N ILE A 18 20.99 1.74 26.22
CA ILE A 18 20.35 2.85 25.47
C ILE A 18 20.80 2.84 24.00
N LEU A 19 22.08 2.54 23.71
CA LEU A 19 22.59 2.43 22.34
C LEU A 19 21.96 1.24 21.58
N MET A 20 21.77 0.10 22.25
CA MET A 20 21.10 -1.08 21.68
C MET A 20 19.59 -0.84 21.45
N LEU A 21 18.93 -0.09 22.34
CA LEU A 21 17.53 0.33 22.15
C LEU A 21 17.37 1.32 20.97
N GLY A 22 18.37 2.17 20.71
CA GLY A 22 18.36 3.06 19.54
C GLY A 22 18.54 2.33 18.21
N LEU A 23 19.30 1.24 18.18
CA LEU A 23 19.52 0.43 16.97
C LEU A 23 18.34 -0.50 16.64
N LEU A 24 17.61 -0.99 17.65
CA LEU A 24 16.41 -1.83 17.48
C LEU A 24 15.17 -1.05 17.03
N ALA A 25 15.18 0.29 17.07
CA ALA A 25 14.07 1.13 16.63
C ALA A 25 14.11 1.46 15.13
N THR A 26 15.06 0.90 14.36
CA THR A 26 15.08 1.01 12.89
C THR A 26 14.18 -0.04 12.24
N GLY A 27 12.95 -0.16 12.76
CA GLY A 27 11.87 -0.70 11.94
C GLY A 27 11.70 0.30 10.81
N TYR A 28 12.14 -0.07 9.60
CA TYR A 28 11.87 0.68 8.38
C TYR A 28 10.35 0.77 8.24
N ALA A 29 9.77 1.81 8.81
CA ALA A 29 8.44 2.24 8.45
C ALA A 29 8.56 2.61 6.97
N GLN A 30 8.22 1.67 6.09
CA GLN A 30 8.04 1.96 4.68
C GLN A 30 6.87 2.93 4.60
N ALA A 31 7.19 4.21 4.70
CA ALA A 31 6.24 5.27 4.43
C ALA A 31 5.81 5.10 2.97
N ALA A 32 4.50 5.02 2.73
CA ALA A 32 3.98 4.90 1.38
C ALA A 32 4.53 6.05 0.52
N THR A 33 4.97 5.74 -0.69
CA THR A 33 5.58 6.73 -1.59
C THR A 33 4.48 7.40 -2.40
N PHE A 34 4.45 8.72 -2.45
CA PHE A 34 3.54 9.47 -3.31
C PHE A 34 4.16 9.69 -4.67
N ARG A 35 3.47 9.26 -5.72
CA ARG A 35 3.86 9.49 -7.11
C ARG A 35 3.06 10.65 -7.69
N ILE A 36 3.75 11.75 -7.97
CA ILE A 36 3.22 12.89 -8.71
C ILE A 36 3.50 12.68 -10.19
N THR A 37 2.46 12.48 -10.98
CA THR A 37 2.58 12.38 -12.45
C THR A 37 2.25 13.73 -13.06
N LEU A 38 3.18 14.28 -13.83
CA LEU A 38 3.02 15.51 -14.59
C LEU A 38 2.27 15.27 -15.91
N ARG A 39 1.75 16.35 -16.51
CA ARG A 39 1.02 16.29 -17.78
C ARG A 39 1.88 15.91 -18.99
N ASP A 40 3.18 16.15 -18.90
CA ASP A 40 4.16 15.72 -19.90
C ASP A 40 4.54 14.23 -19.77
N GLY A 41 4.02 13.54 -18.75
CA GLY A 41 4.29 12.14 -18.46
C GLY A 41 5.45 11.90 -17.49
N ASN A 42 6.21 12.93 -17.13
CA ASN A 42 7.26 12.84 -16.11
C ASN A 42 6.69 12.51 -14.74
N ARG A 43 7.49 11.82 -13.92
CA ARG A 43 7.06 11.31 -12.60
C ARG A 43 8.04 11.74 -11.53
N VAL A 44 7.51 12.14 -10.38
CA VAL A 44 8.28 12.49 -9.19
C VAL A 44 7.74 11.65 -8.04
N GLU A 45 8.63 10.89 -7.39
CA GLU A 45 8.30 10.04 -6.25
C GLU A 45 8.83 10.68 -4.97
N VAL A 46 7.94 10.92 -4.00
CA VAL A 46 8.23 11.68 -2.78
C VAL A 46 7.59 11.00 -1.57
N PRO A 47 8.19 11.10 -0.37
CA PRO A 47 7.62 10.51 0.84
C PRO A 47 6.32 11.19 1.28
N TYR A 48 6.14 12.48 0.97
CA TYR A 48 4.90 13.22 1.18
C TYR A 48 4.87 14.47 0.30
N CYS A 49 3.69 15.06 0.14
CA CYS A 49 3.53 16.36 -0.49
C CYS A 49 2.38 17.14 0.16
N TRP A 50 2.37 18.46 0.00
CA TRP A 50 1.28 19.31 0.49
C TRP A 50 0.91 20.37 -0.52
N GLU A 51 -0.37 20.71 -0.55
CA GLU A 51 -0.89 21.77 -1.39
C GLU A 51 -0.93 23.08 -0.62
N LYS A 52 -0.42 24.15 -1.22
CA LYS A 52 -0.59 25.52 -0.75
C LYS A 52 -0.92 26.42 -1.94
N GLY A 53 -2.18 26.83 -2.03
CA GLY A 53 -2.69 27.63 -3.16
C GLY A 53 -2.74 26.80 -4.45
N THR A 54 -2.10 27.30 -5.50
CA THR A 54 -2.06 26.63 -6.82
C THR A 54 -0.84 25.74 -7.01
N THR A 55 -0.08 25.47 -5.95
CA THR A 55 1.19 24.75 -6.01
C THR A 55 1.20 23.59 -5.02
N VAL A 56 1.67 22.44 -5.48
CA VAL A 56 1.98 21.27 -4.65
C VAL A 56 3.46 21.30 -4.34
N PHE A 57 3.78 21.23 -3.06
CA PHE A 57 5.14 21.26 -2.53
C PHE A 57 5.53 19.89 -1.98
N PHE A 58 6.81 19.59 -2.05
CA PHE A 58 7.41 18.38 -1.49
C PHE A 58 8.87 18.65 -1.16
N GLU A 59 9.43 17.81 -0.29
CA GLU A 59 10.82 17.92 0.12
C GLU A 59 11.74 17.18 -0.85
N ILE A 60 12.90 17.78 -1.08
CA ILE A 60 14.02 17.21 -1.83
C ILE A 60 15.31 17.44 -1.04
N PRO A 61 16.39 16.69 -1.31
CA PRO A 61 17.70 17.02 -0.75
C PRO A 61 18.05 18.48 -1.06
N GLY A 62 18.22 19.29 -0.01
CA GLY A 62 18.56 20.72 -0.14
C GLY A 62 17.38 21.70 -0.08
N GLY A 63 16.14 21.25 0.12
CA GLY A 63 15.02 22.15 0.42
C GLY A 63 13.65 21.66 0.00
N VAL A 64 12.78 22.60 -0.37
CA VAL A 64 11.40 22.34 -0.79
C VAL A 64 11.25 22.71 -2.26
N ALA A 65 10.77 21.77 -3.06
CA ALA A 65 10.38 22.01 -4.44
C ALA A 65 8.86 22.24 -4.54
N GLY A 66 8.43 22.98 -5.56
CA GLY A 66 7.03 23.28 -5.81
C GLY A 66 6.65 23.08 -7.27
N ILE A 67 5.57 22.35 -7.53
CA ILE A 67 5.01 22.11 -8.87
C ILE A 67 3.64 22.78 -8.96
N PRO A 68 3.38 23.65 -9.96
CA PRO A 68 2.06 24.20 -10.19
C PRO A 68 1.03 23.10 -10.48
N LYS A 69 -0.14 23.15 -9.83
CA LYS A 69 -1.24 22.19 -10.03
C LYS A 69 -1.67 22.06 -11.48
N ALA A 70 -1.52 23.13 -12.27
CA ALA A 70 -1.80 23.12 -13.70
C ALA A 70 -0.94 22.10 -14.45
N GLN A 71 0.27 21.81 -13.98
CA GLN A 71 1.21 20.86 -14.59
C GLN A 71 1.03 19.43 -14.06
N ILE A 72 0.29 19.25 -12.98
CA ILE A 72 0.05 17.93 -12.37
C ILE A 72 -1.12 17.26 -13.06
N ALA A 73 -0.90 16.05 -13.56
CA ALA A 73 -1.96 15.21 -14.11
C ALA A 73 -2.69 14.45 -12.99
N ARG A 74 -1.93 13.84 -12.06
CA ARG A 74 -2.48 13.10 -10.90
C ARG A 74 -1.44 12.89 -9.82
N ILE A 75 -1.92 12.63 -8.60
CA ILE A 75 -1.12 12.18 -7.45
C ILE A 75 -1.66 10.81 -7.03
N GLU A 76 -0.77 9.83 -6.91
CA GLU A 76 -1.10 8.45 -6.53
C GLU A 76 -0.31 8.08 -5.27
N GLU A 77 -0.97 7.47 -4.29
CA GLU A 77 -0.29 6.86 -3.13
C GLU A 77 0.09 5.43 -3.54
N VAL A 78 1.39 5.17 -3.70
CA VAL A 78 1.93 3.83 -4.00
C VAL A 78 2.07 3.09 -2.68
N VAL A 79 1.22 2.09 -2.51
CA VAL A 79 1.04 1.37 -1.23
C VAL A 79 2.00 0.21 -1.12
N ALA A 80 2.23 -0.51 -2.22
CA ALA A 80 3.12 -1.66 -2.28
C ALA A 80 3.63 -1.88 -3.70
N THR A 81 4.86 -2.36 -3.82
CA THR A 81 5.54 -2.66 -5.08
C THR A 81 6.11 -4.07 -5.02
N ARG A 82 5.86 -4.87 -6.06
CA ARG A 82 6.34 -6.26 -6.14
C ARG A 82 6.79 -6.62 -7.55
N GLU A 83 7.87 -7.37 -7.62
CA GLU A 83 8.34 -7.98 -8.86
C GLU A 83 7.57 -9.28 -9.14
N VAL A 84 7.29 -9.55 -10.41
CA VAL A 84 6.68 -10.80 -10.85
C VAL A 84 7.80 -11.74 -11.26
N SER A 85 8.03 -12.78 -10.47
CA SER A 85 8.79 -13.95 -10.92
C SER A 85 7.81 -14.98 -11.47
N MET A 86 7.90 -15.30 -12.76
CA MET A 86 7.06 -16.34 -13.38
C MET A 86 7.52 -17.76 -13.03
N ASP A 87 8.73 -17.91 -12.49
CA ASP A 87 9.28 -19.19 -12.06
C ASP A 87 8.79 -19.62 -10.67
N GLU A 88 8.12 -18.72 -9.96
CA GLU A 88 7.59 -18.95 -8.62
C GLU A 88 6.11 -19.36 -8.71
N THR A 89 5.87 -20.66 -8.89
CA THR A 89 4.52 -21.25 -8.86
C THR A 89 3.96 -21.42 -7.44
N GLN A 90 4.74 -21.10 -6.40
CA GLN A 90 4.31 -21.21 -5.01
C GLN A 90 3.60 -19.94 -4.54
N ALA A 91 2.50 -20.12 -3.81
CA ALA A 91 1.81 -19.02 -3.16
C ALA A 91 2.75 -18.30 -2.20
N LYS A 92 2.91 -16.98 -2.37
CA LYS A 92 3.68 -16.14 -1.46
C LYS A 92 2.72 -15.36 -0.57
N ALA A 93 3.00 -15.41 0.73
CA ALA A 93 2.27 -14.68 1.75
C ALA A 93 3.33 -14.00 2.63
N ASP A 94 3.39 -12.68 2.56
CA ASP A 94 4.23 -11.89 3.45
C ASP A 94 3.31 -11.11 4.39
N VAL A 95 3.43 -11.35 5.70
CA VAL A 95 2.64 -10.68 6.74
C VAL A 95 3.56 -9.75 7.54
N TYR A 96 3.22 -8.46 7.57
CA TYR A 96 4.02 -7.41 8.23
C TYR A 96 3.52 -7.07 9.64
N LEU A 97 2.70 -7.96 10.22
CA LEU A 97 2.20 -7.84 11.57
C LEU A 97 3.18 -8.50 12.54
N ASN A 98 3.37 -7.87 13.70
CA ASN A 98 4.10 -8.47 14.83
C ASN A 98 3.24 -9.58 15.45
N ALA A 99 3.14 -10.72 14.77
CA ALA A 99 2.31 -11.85 15.13
C ALA A 99 3.16 -13.11 15.39
N GLY A 100 2.68 -13.99 16.27
CA GLY A 100 3.24 -15.34 16.37
C GLY A 100 2.81 -16.19 15.16
N PRO A 101 3.53 -17.30 14.88
CA PRO A 101 3.26 -18.14 13.70
C PRO A 101 1.82 -18.70 13.67
N LYS A 102 1.20 -18.92 14.84
CA LYS A 102 -0.19 -19.39 14.93
C LYS A 102 -1.20 -18.30 14.58
N GLU A 103 -0.94 -17.06 15.00
CA GLU A 103 -1.77 -15.91 14.68
C GLU A 103 -1.67 -15.53 13.20
N GLU A 104 -0.47 -15.67 12.62
CA GLU A 104 -0.24 -15.53 11.19
C GLU A 104 -1.05 -16.55 10.40
N GLU A 105 -0.92 -17.85 10.70
CA GLU A 105 -1.67 -18.91 10.02
C GLU A 105 -3.20 -18.71 10.10
N ALA A 106 -3.70 -18.26 11.26
CA ALA A 106 -5.10 -17.92 11.44
C ALA A 106 -5.55 -16.75 10.55
N LEU A 107 -4.69 -15.72 10.37
CA LEU A 107 -4.96 -14.61 9.47
C LEU A 107 -4.95 -15.07 8.01
N ILE A 108 -3.94 -15.85 7.59
CA ILE A 108 -3.84 -16.41 6.23
C ILE A 108 -5.11 -17.20 5.92
N ARG A 109 -5.58 -18.02 6.86
CA ARG A 109 -6.81 -18.79 6.72
C ARG A 109 -8.03 -17.89 6.55
N LEU A 110 -8.17 -16.83 7.36
CA LEU A 110 -9.28 -15.88 7.27
C LEU A 110 -9.29 -15.17 5.91
N VAL A 111 -8.13 -14.76 5.41
CA VAL A 111 -7.98 -14.15 4.08
C VAL A 111 -8.42 -15.11 2.98
N ARG A 112 -7.98 -16.37 3.05
CA ARG A 112 -8.40 -17.41 2.09
C ARG A 112 -9.90 -17.69 2.13
N GLU A 113 -10.49 -17.75 3.32
CA GLU A 113 -11.94 -17.95 3.50
C GLU A 113 -12.75 -16.74 3.01
N ALA A 114 -12.21 -15.53 3.12
CA ALA A 114 -12.84 -14.31 2.63
C ALA A 114 -12.75 -14.14 1.12
N MET A 115 -11.95 -14.96 0.41
CA MET A 115 -11.81 -14.86 -1.04
C MET A 115 -13.18 -15.02 -1.72
N PRO A 116 -13.57 -14.10 -2.62
CA PRO A 116 -14.78 -14.25 -3.38
C PRO A 116 -14.71 -15.54 -4.21
N GLN A 117 -15.62 -16.49 -3.94
CA GLN A 117 -15.81 -17.66 -4.79
C GLN A 117 -16.49 -17.17 -6.08
N ALA A 118 -15.69 -17.04 -7.13
CA ALA A 118 -16.14 -16.47 -8.39
C ALA A 118 -17.12 -17.41 -9.12
N ASP A 119 -18.41 -17.10 -9.04
CA ASP A 119 -19.35 -17.18 -10.17
C ASP A 119 -19.62 -15.73 -10.59
N LEU A 120 -19.08 -15.31 -11.73
CA LEU A 120 -19.07 -13.92 -12.18
C LEU A 120 -20.12 -13.72 -13.29
N GLU A 121 -21.09 -12.84 -13.04
CA GLU A 121 -22.02 -12.32 -14.05
C GLU A 121 -21.52 -10.98 -14.63
N ASP A 122 -21.86 -10.74 -15.90
CA ASP A 122 -21.41 -9.60 -16.69
C ASP A 122 -22.10 -8.29 -16.30
N LEU A 123 -21.31 -7.22 -16.18
CA LEU A 123 -21.79 -5.83 -16.13
C LEU A 123 -21.93 -5.30 -17.55
N SER A 124 -23.09 -4.76 -17.90
CA SER A 124 -23.36 -4.26 -19.25
C SER A 124 -22.58 -2.96 -19.55
N PRO A 125 -22.21 -2.71 -20.82
CA PRO A 125 -21.46 -1.51 -21.22
C PRO A 125 -22.14 -0.17 -20.84
N GLU A 126 -23.46 -0.19 -20.70
CA GLU A 126 -24.27 0.99 -20.36
C GLU A 126 -24.21 1.34 -18.86
N GLU A 127 -24.10 0.34 -17.98
CA GLU A 127 -23.92 0.52 -16.53
C GLU A 127 -22.50 1.01 -16.19
N ALA A 128 -21.50 0.59 -16.97
CA ALA A 128 -20.12 1.06 -16.83
C ALA A 128 -19.96 2.54 -17.23
N ALA A 129 -20.73 3.02 -18.22
CA ALA A 129 -20.70 4.41 -18.67
C ALA A 129 -21.38 5.37 -17.67
N GLY A 130 -22.44 4.92 -16.98
CA GLY A 130 -23.13 5.72 -15.94
C GLY A 130 -22.29 6.00 -14.69
N LEU A 131 -21.35 5.12 -14.35
CA LEU A 131 -20.46 5.25 -13.17
C LEU A 131 -19.27 6.20 -13.38
N LEU A 132 -19.05 6.66 -14.62
CA LEU A 132 -17.94 7.54 -15.00
C LEU A 132 -18.40 8.95 -15.41
N GLY A 133 -19.71 9.25 -15.29
CA GLY A 133 -20.29 10.56 -15.63
C GLY A 133 -20.18 11.60 -14.51
N GLY A 134 -19.25 12.55 -14.66
CA GLY A 134 -19.37 13.93 -14.17
C GLY A 134 -19.24 14.17 -12.67
N MET A 135 -18.01 14.40 -12.19
CA MET A 135 -17.79 15.21 -10.99
C MET A 135 -17.16 16.54 -11.40
N GLU A 136 -17.94 17.62 -11.28
CA GLU A 136 -17.43 18.98 -11.25
C GLU A 136 -16.45 19.15 -10.08
N ARG A 137 -15.32 19.82 -10.34
CA ARG A 137 -14.32 20.17 -9.32
C ARG A 137 -14.89 21.24 -8.38
N PRO A 138 -14.84 21.06 -7.04
CA PRO A 138 -15.14 22.15 -6.13
C PRO A 138 -14.11 23.28 -6.31
N LYS A 139 -14.58 24.53 -6.40
CA LYS A 139 -13.74 25.72 -6.29
C LYS A 139 -13.01 25.70 -4.95
N ALA A 140 -11.68 25.65 -4.98
CA ALA A 140 -10.84 25.69 -3.79
C ALA A 140 -11.12 26.97 -2.98
N ARG A 141 -11.38 26.81 -1.67
CA ARG A 141 -11.40 27.94 -0.74
C ARG A 141 -9.95 28.46 -0.60
N PRO A 142 -9.69 29.76 -0.74
CA PRO A 142 -8.35 30.30 -0.50
C PRO A 142 -8.01 30.14 0.99
N GLY A 143 -6.95 29.38 1.29
CA GLY A 143 -6.33 29.32 2.61
C GLY A 143 -6.18 27.93 3.25
N SER A 144 -6.78 26.86 2.71
CA SER A 144 -6.59 25.51 3.28
C SER A 144 -5.34 24.84 2.71
N VAL A 145 -4.36 24.55 3.57
CA VAL A 145 -3.25 23.64 3.24
C VAL A 145 -3.80 22.22 3.23
N ARG A 146 -3.65 21.49 2.10
CA ARG A 146 -4.05 20.08 2.00
C ARG A 146 -2.79 19.21 2.07
N LEU A 147 -2.60 18.50 3.18
CA LEU A 147 -1.47 17.59 3.35
C LEU A 147 -1.83 16.20 2.80
N TYR A 148 -1.01 15.68 1.89
CA TYR A 148 -1.05 14.30 1.45
C TYR A 148 -0.07 13.51 2.30
N ARG A 149 -0.62 12.71 3.23
CA ARG A 149 0.12 11.81 4.11
C ARG A 149 -0.37 10.39 3.88
N THR A 150 0.49 9.41 4.15
CA THR A 150 0.11 8.00 4.10
C THR A 150 -1.14 7.77 4.93
N THR A 151 -2.20 7.27 4.30
CA THR A 151 -3.49 7.01 4.99
C THR A 151 -3.77 5.53 5.16
N MET A 152 -2.95 4.69 4.54
CA MET A 152 -3.09 3.24 4.51
C MET A 152 -1.76 2.62 4.92
N HIS A 153 -1.83 1.58 5.74
CA HIS A 153 -0.67 0.85 6.20
C HIS A 153 -0.79 -0.60 5.70
N PRO A 154 0.08 -1.06 4.78
CA PRO A 154 0.09 -2.45 4.37
C PRO A 154 0.40 -3.34 5.58
N GLN A 155 -0.43 -4.35 5.79
CA GLN A 155 -0.31 -5.34 6.86
C GLN A 155 0.15 -6.70 6.32
N GLY A 156 0.07 -6.89 5.01
CA GLY A 156 0.56 -8.07 4.31
C GLY A 156 0.13 -8.07 2.86
N ASP A 157 0.73 -8.94 2.09
CA ASP A 157 0.38 -9.18 0.70
C ASP A 157 0.49 -10.67 0.35
N PHE A 158 -0.42 -11.08 -0.53
CA PHE A 158 -0.62 -12.46 -0.92
C PHE A 158 -0.69 -12.53 -2.43
N ALA A 159 0.12 -13.39 -3.03
CA ALA A 159 0.09 -13.64 -4.46
C ALA A 159 -0.01 -15.14 -4.69
N GLU A 160 -1.07 -15.57 -5.36
CA GLU A 160 -1.35 -16.98 -5.60
C GLU A 160 -1.86 -17.22 -7.02
N TRP A 161 -1.27 -18.22 -7.68
CA TRP A 161 -1.75 -18.69 -8.98
C TRP A 161 -2.97 -19.59 -8.78
N MET A 162 -4.06 -19.25 -9.46
CA MET A 162 -5.32 -19.99 -9.42
C MET A 162 -5.73 -20.45 -10.81
N ARG A 163 -6.41 -21.59 -10.89
CA ARG A 163 -6.99 -22.09 -12.15
C ARG A 163 -8.42 -21.56 -12.29
N LEU A 164 -8.72 -20.96 -13.44
CA LEU A 164 -10.09 -20.55 -13.79
C LEU A 164 -10.87 -21.78 -14.29
N LYS A 165 -12.14 -21.94 -13.88
CA LYS A 165 -13.04 -22.95 -14.48
C LYS A 165 -13.23 -22.60 -15.96
N GLY A 166 -12.85 -23.49 -16.87
CA GLY A 166 -12.93 -23.25 -18.34
C GLY A 166 -11.59 -23.13 -19.06
N ASP A 167 -10.48 -23.38 -18.34
CA ASP A 167 -9.10 -23.44 -18.82
C ASP A 167 -8.39 -22.07 -18.90
N GLY A 168 -7.29 -21.97 -18.15
CA GLY A 168 -6.54 -20.74 -17.93
C GLY A 168 -6.06 -20.63 -16.49
N ALA A 169 -4.86 -20.09 -16.30
CA ALA A 169 -4.37 -19.66 -14.99
C ALA A 169 -4.62 -18.16 -14.83
N VAL A 170 -4.82 -17.71 -13.60
CA VAL A 170 -4.84 -16.29 -13.22
C VAL A 170 -3.98 -16.11 -11.98
N LEU A 171 -3.29 -14.97 -11.90
CA LEU A 171 -2.59 -14.57 -10.69
C LEU A 171 -3.54 -13.71 -9.86
N VAL A 172 -3.90 -14.17 -8.67
CA VAL A 172 -4.68 -13.37 -7.72
C VAL A 172 -3.70 -12.70 -6.77
N VAL A 173 -3.70 -11.37 -6.80
CA VAL A 173 -2.91 -10.56 -5.87
C VAL A 173 -3.85 -9.91 -4.85
N GLN A 174 -3.47 -9.98 -3.59
CA GLN A 174 -4.26 -9.51 -2.47
C GLN A 174 -3.37 -8.69 -1.56
N TYR A 175 -3.89 -7.56 -1.10
CA TYR A 175 -3.22 -6.69 -0.16
C TYR A 175 -4.10 -6.51 1.06
N LEU A 176 -3.53 -6.74 2.24
CA LEU A 176 -4.16 -6.40 3.50
C LEU A 176 -3.76 -4.98 3.89
N LEU A 177 -4.75 -4.12 4.00
CA LEU A 177 -4.55 -2.71 4.35
C LEU A 177 -5.29 -2.40 5.64
N SER A 178 -4.63 -1.68 6.54
CA SER A 178 -5.31 -1.00 7.65
C SER A 178 -5.33 0.50 7.40
N GLY A 179 -6.37 1.17 7.87
CA GLY A 179 -6.51 2.62 7.70
C GLY A 179 -7.48 3.23 8.72
N ALA A 180 -7.26 4.50 9.06
CA ALA A 180 -8.13 5.24 9.97
C ALA A 180 -9.49 5.59 9.34
N ALA A 181 -9.56 5.60 8.02
CA ALA A 181 -10.78 5.86 7.24
C ALA A 181 -11.31 4.56 6.62
N ASP A 182 -12.60 4.54 6.30
CA ASP A 182 -13.20 3.46 5.51
C ASP A 182 -12.61 3.45 4.09
N LEU A 183 -12.06 2.31 3.68
CA LEU A 183 -11.43 2.14 2.39
C LEU A 183 -12.39 1.64 1.30
N LYS A 184 -13.64 1.24 1.63
CA LYS A 184 -14.61 0.71 0.65
C LYS A 184 -14.92 1.66 -0.49
N ASN A 185 -14.93 2.96 -0.22
CA ASN A 185 -15.23 3.99 -1.21
C ASN A 185 -13.98 4.48 -1.96
N ARG A 186 -12.80 3.92 -1.67
CA ARG A 186 -11.56 4.27 -2.38
C ARG A 186 -11.37 3.40 -3.60
N ARG A 187 -10.84 4.02 -4.66
CA ARG A 187 -10.50 3.34 -5.90
C ARG A 187 -9.04 2.91 -5.86
N PHE A 188 -8.85 1.59 -5.86
CA PHE A 188 -7.54 0.96 -5.96
C PHE A 188 -7.32 0.39 -7.34
N HIS A 189 -6.07 0.45 -7.79
CA HIS A 189 -5.64 -0.16 -9.04
C HIS A 189 -4.32 -0.89 -8.81
N VAL A 190 -4.19 -2.05 -9.45
CA VAL A 190 -2.89 -2.68 -9.68
C VAL A 190 -2.34 -2.16 -11.01
N LEU A 191 -1.18 -1.53 -10.95
CA LEU A 191 -0.43 -1.03 -12.10
C LEU A 191 0.56 -2.11 -12.53
N LEU A 192 0.50 -2.54 -13.79
CA LEU A 192 1.38 -3.58 -14.34
C LEU A 192 2.45 -2.93 -15.23
N TYR A 193 3.71 -3.31 -15.02
CA TYR A 193 4.87 -2.75 -15.73
C TYR A 193 5.65 -3.82 -16.47
N ASP A 194 6.28 -3.42 -17.58
CA ASP A 194 7.27 -4.23 -18.29
C ASP A 194 8.67 -4.15 -17.64
N GLY A 195 9.65 -4.83 -18.24
CA GLY A 195 11.04 -4.80 -17.77
C GLY A 195 11.77 -3.46 -17.97
N ASN A 196 11.15 -2.47 -18.61
CA ASN A 196 11.69 -1.13 -18.83
C ASN A 196 10.90 -0.06 -18.04
N ASP A 197 10.18 -0.46 -16.99
CA ASP A 197 9.33 0.42 -16.16
C ASP A 197 8.18 1.12 -16.91
N ARG A 198 7.82 0.62 -18.10
CA ARG A 198 6.69 1.16 -18.86
C ARG A 198 5.41 0.55 -18.35
N LEU A 199 4.42 1.42 -18.09
CA LEU A 199 3.09 0.99 -17.66
C LEU A 199 2.40 0.27 -18.82
N LEU A 200 2.12 -1.01 -18.65
CA LEU A 200 1.40 -1.84 -19.61
C LEU A 200 -0.12 -1.72 -19.43
N ARG A 201 -0.60 -1.83 -18.19
CA ARG A 201 -2.04 -1.86 -17.88
C ARG A 201 -2.33 -1.38 -16.47
N LYS A 202 -3.51 -0.80 -16.28
CA LYS A 202 -4.12 -0.55 -14.96
C LYS A 202 -5.28 -1.51 -14.77
N GLN A 203 -5.28 -2.29 -13.70
CA GLN A 203 -6.35 -3.22 -13.34
C GLN A 203 -7.09 -2.69 -12.10
N PRO A 204 -8.41 -2.47 -12.14
CA PRO A 204 -9.18 -2.10 -10.95
C PRO A 204 -9.17 -3.24 -9.93
N CYS A 205 -9.15 -2.88 -8.64
CA CYS A 205 -9.24 -3.83 -7.54
C CYS A 205 -10.63 -3.84 -6.91
N GLN A 206 -11.00 -4.97 -6.34
CA GLN A 206 -12.13 -5.09 -5.42
C GLN A 206 -11.65 -4.85 -3.99
N VAL A 207 -12.46 -4.15 -3.19
CA VAL A 207 -12.16 -3.88 -1.78
C VAL A 207 -13.20 -4.56 -0.91
N GLN A 208 -12.74 -5.38 0.04
CA GLN A 208 -13.58 -6.09 0.99
C GLN A 208 -13.12 -5.77 2.41
N GLU A 209 -14.05 -5.48 3.31
CA GLU A 209 -13.74 -5.36 4.74
C GLU A 209 -13.62 -6.75 5.34
N LEU A 210 -12.57 -7.00 6.12
CA LEU A 210 -12.38 -8.26 6.83
C LEU A 210 -12.89 -8.13 8.26
N GLU A 211 -13.86 -8.97 8.60
CA GLU A 211 -14.34 -9.09 9.96
C GLU A 211 -13.40 -9.96 10.79
N ILE A 212 -12.49 -9.32 11.52
CA ILE A 212 -11.54 -10.03 12.38
C ILE A 212 -12.14 -10.19 13.78
N PRO A 213 -12.17 -11.40 14.35
CA PRO A 213 -12.56 -11.60 15.74
C PRO A 213 -11.71 -10.73 16.68
N LYS A 214 -12.36 -10.00 17.60
CA LYS A 214 -11.69 -9.04 18.50
C LYS A 214 -10.47 -9.62 19.24
N LYS A 215 -10.54 -10.90 19.62
CA LYS A 215 -9.42 -11.60 20.27
C LYS A 215 -8.20 -11.75 19.36
N LEU A 216 -8.42 -12.05 18.08
CA LEU A 216 -7.35 -12.15 17.08
C LEU A 216 -6.81 -10.77 16.72
N ALA A 217 -7.69 -9.77 16.52
CA ALA A 217 -7.28 -8.39 16.26
C ALA A 217 -6.38 -7.83 17.38
N ALA A 218 -6.72 -8.07 18.64
CA ALA A 218 -5.92 -7.65 19.78
C ALA A 218 -4.53 -8.34 19.80
N LYS A 219 -4.47 -9.63 19.47
CA LYS A 219 -3.20 -10.37 19.36
C LYS A 219 -2.32 -9.90 18.20
N LEU A 220 -2.94 -9.51 17.09
CA LEU A 220 -2.26 -8.97 15.91
C LEU A 220 -1.87 -7.50 16.08
N GLY A 221 -2.27 -6.84 17.18
CA GLY A 221 -2.04 -5.40 17.38
C GLY A 221 -2.84 -4.51 16.41
N VAL A 222 -3.87 -5.07 15.76
CA VAL A 222 -4.69 -4.36 14.78
C VAL A 222 -5.74 -3.51 15.51
N GLN A 223 -5.52 -2.20 15.55
CA GLN A 223 -6.44 -1.24 16.18
C GLN A 223 -7.49 -0.69 15.22
N ASN A 224 -7.17 -0.65 13.92
CA ASN A 224 -8.04 -0.14 12.88
C ASN A 224 -8.77 -1.26 12.14
N LYS A 225 -9.77 -0.91 11.35
CA LYS A 225 -10.41 -1.86 10.42
C LYS A 225 -9.37 -2.40 9.43
N LEU A 226 -9.51 -3.67 9.08
CA LEU A 226 -8.69 -4.31 8.06
C LEU A 226 -9.50 -4.50 6.79
N PHE A 227 -8.89 -4.19 5.66
CA PHE A 227 -9.46 -4.34 4.34
C PHE A 227 -8.57 -5.22 3.48
N MET A 228 -9.20 -6.08 2.68
CA MET A 228 -8.57 -6.87 1.65
C MET A 228 -8.81 -6.19 0.31
N VAL A 229 -7.74 -5.89 -0.41
CA VAL A 229 -7.79 -5.34 -1.77
C VAL A 229 -7.32 -6.42 -2.74
N VAL A 230 -8.22 -6.89 -3.60
CA VAL A 230 -8.00 -8.04 -4.48
C VAL A 230 -7.99 -7.60 -5.93
N ALA A 231 -7.02 -8.09 -6.71
CA ALA A 231 -7.04 -8.01 -8.16
C ALA A 231 -6.73 -9.37 -8.78
N THR A 232 -7.47 -9.71 -9.83
CA THR A 232 -7.23 -10.91 -10.64
C THR A 232 -6.52 -10.50 -11.93
N LEU A 233 -5.34 -11.07 -12.15
CA LEU A 233 -4.48 -10.74 -13.28
C LEU A 233 -4.41 -11.93 -14.22
N ARG A 234 -4.68 -11.68 -15.51
CA ARG A 234 -4.37 -12.67 -16.55
C ARG A 234 -2.85 -12.75 -16.72
N PRO A 235 -2.27 -13.96 -16.89
CA PRO A 235 -0.85 -14.14 -17.14
C PRO A 235 -0.46 -13.34 -18.39
N ASP A 236 0.57 -12.52 -18.28
CA ASP A 236 1.14 -11.78 -19.40
C ASP A 236 2.66 -11.83 -19.28
N PRO A 237 3.37 -12.51 -20.21
CA PRO A 237 4.81 -12.70 -20.14
C PRO A 237 5.61 -11.39 -20.23
N LYS A 238 4.99 -10.27 -20.60
CA LYS A 238 5.63 -8.96 -20.63
C LYS A 238 5.65 -8.30 -19.25
N VAL A 239 4.76 -8.69 -18.34
CA VAL A 239 4.69 -8.11 -17.01
C VAL A 239 5.88 -8.59 -16.18
N ARG A 240 6.58 -7.65 -15.56
CA ARG A 240 7.76 -7.88 -14.70
C ARG A 240 7.59 -7.28 -13.31
N ARG A 241 6.73 -6.26 -13.16
CA ARG A 241 6.44 -5.63 -11.87
C ARG A 241 4.98 -5.25 -11.79
N TYR A 242 4.42 -5.31 -10.59
CA TYR A 242 3.12 -4.75 -10.28
C TYR A 242 3.16 -3.88 -9.02
N GLU A 243 2.30 -2.88 -8.98
CA GLU A 243 2.18 -1.95 -7.85
C GLU A 243 0.73 -1.75 -7.50
N LEU A 244 0.44 -1.74 -6.20
CA LEU A 244 -0.86 -1.29 -5.70
C LEU A 244 -0.83 0.24 -5.52
N ALA A 245 -1.74 0.93 -6.19
CA ALA A 245 -1.91 2.37 -6.07
C ALA A 245 -3.35 2.74 -5.69
N SER A 246 -3.48 3.74 -4.81
CA SER A 246 -4.75 4.41 -4.55
C SER A 246 -4.73 5.78 -5.21
N SER A 247 -5.81 6.11 -5.90
CA SER A 247 -6.00 7.46 -6.45
C SER A 247 -6.54 8.39 -5.37
N SER A 248 -5.83 9.47 -5.08
CA SER A 248 -6.29 10.55 -4.20
C SER A 248 -6.48 11.81 -5.06
N LEU A 249 -7.73 12.10 -5.42
CA LEU A 249 -8.11 13.37 -6.08
C LEU A 249 -7.98 14.54 -5.11
#